data_AF-A0A2N7Q920-F1
#
_entry.id   AF-A0A2N7Q920-F1
#
_cell.length_a   1.000
_cell.length_b   1.000
_cell.length_c   1.000
_cell.angle_alpha   90.00
_cell.angle_beta   90.00
_cell.angle_gamma   90.00
#
_symmetry.space_group_name_H-M   'P 1'
#
loop_
_entity.id
_entity.type
_entity.pdbx_description
1 polymer ?
#
loop_
_entity_poly.entity_id
_entity_poly.type
_entity_poly.pdbx_seq_one_letter_code
_entity_poly.pdbx_strand_id
1 'polypeptide(L)'
;MKRPVTLFTGQWADLPFEVLCQKASAWGYDGLEIACWGDHLEVNKAAEDKSYVQKKLETLAANNLKCWALGAHLAGQCVGDLYDPRLDTFAPDEVKG
;
A
#
# COMPACT_ATOMS: atom_id res chain seq x y z
N MET A 1 0.74 -24.13 13.03
CA MET A 1 1.21 -22.72 12.92
C MET A 1 0.03 -21.80 13.14
N LYS A 2 0.20 -20.66 13.85
CA LYS A 2 -0.86 -19.65 13.95
C LYS A 2 -0.96 -18.88 12.63
N ARG A 3 -2.16 -18.43 12.26
CA ARG A 3 -2.39 -17.62 11.05
C ARG A 3 -1.77 -16.23 11.27
N PRO A 4 -1.07 -15.65 10.28
CA PRO A 4 -0.53 -14.29 10.40
C PRO A 4 -1.66 -13.27 10.47
N VAL A 5 -1.48 -12.25 11.30
CA VAL A 5 -2.37 -11.09 11.44
C VAL A 5 -1.70 -9.88 10.80
N THR A 6 -2.34 -9.32 9.79
CA THR A 6 -1.79 -8.21 9.00
C THR A 6 -2.60 -6.93 9.14
N LEU A 7 -1.93 -5.79 9.07
CA LEU A 7 -2.57 -4.48 9.03
C LEU A 7 -2.69 -4.00 7.59
N PHE A 8 -3.91 -3.64 7.17
CA PHE A 8 -4.10 -2.91 5.93
C PHE A 8 -3.65 -1.46 6.08
N THR A 9 -2.85 -0.99 5.13
CA THR A 9 -2.15 0.30 5.24
C THR A 9 -2.91 1.47 4.62
N GLY A 10 -4.08 1.24 4.01
CA GLY A 10 -4.81 2.28 3.27
C GLY A 10 -5.26 3.49 4.12
N GLN A 11 -5.66 3.26 5.36
CA GLN A 11 -6.04 4.32 6.33
C GLN A 11 -4.83 5.09 6.88
N TRP A 12 -3.62 4.68 6.55
CA TRP A 12 -2.37 5.22 7.11
C TRP A 12 -1.48 5.86 6.05
N ALA A 13 -1.99 6.09 4.84
CA ALA A 13 -1.23 6.61 3.70
C ALA A 13 -0.78 8.08 3.87
N ASP A 14 -1.20 8.74 4.95
CA ASP A 14 -0.71 10.03 5.41
C ASP A 14 0.62 9.92 6.19
N LEU A 15 1.01 8.71 6.63
CA LEU A 15 2.30 8.44 7.27
C LEU A 15 3.32 7.91 6.25
N PRO A 16 4.61 8.22 6.41
CA PRO A 16 5.65 7.55 5.64
C PRO A 16 5.65 6.04 5.89
N PHE A 17 5.88 5.25 4.84
CA PHE A 17 5.86 3.79 4.91
C PHE A 17 6.75 3.21 6.02
N GLU A 18 7.95 3.78 6.22
CA GLU A 18 8.89 3.34 7.25
C GLU A 18 8.35 3.59 8.66
N VAL A 19 7.70 4.75 8.89
CA VAL A 19 7.07 5.10 10.17
C VAL A 19 5.93 4.14 10.49
N LEU A 20 5.12 3.78 9.48
CA LEU A 20 4.06 2.79 9.65
C LEU A 20 4.62 1.40 9.94
N CYS A 21 5.70 0.98 9.28
CA CYS A 21 6.37 -0.30 9.57
C CYS A 21 6.84 -0.39 11.03
N GLN A 22 7.48 0.66 11.55
CA GLN A 22 7.92 0.72 12.95
C GLN A 22 6.73 0.62 13.91
N LYS A 23 5.65 1.34 13.63
CA LYS A 23 4.43 1.31 14.45
C LYS A 23 3.75 -0.06 14.41
N ALA A 24 3.53 -0.63 13.23
CA ALA A 24 2.86 -1.92 13.06
C ALA A 24 3.64 -3.05 13.75
N SER A 25 4.96 -3.02 13.69
CA SER A 25 5.83 -3.94 14.44
C SER A 25 5.65 -3.78 15.95
N ALA A 26 5.69 -2.54 16.47
CA ALA A 26 5.49 -2.25 17.89
C ALA A 26 4.10 -2.65 18.40
N TRP A 27 3.08 -2.63 17.53
CA TRP A 27 1.73 -3.08 17.84
C TRP A 27 1.55 -4.61 17.78
N GLY A 28 2.55 -5.34 17.26
CA GLY A 28 2.56 -6.80 17.21
C GLY A 28 1.89 -7.42 15.99
N TYR A 29 1.78 -6.68 14.88
CA TYR A 29 1.35 -7.26 13.60
C TYR A 29 2.44 -8.15 12.99
N ASP A 30 2.04 -9.21 12.29
CA ASP A 30 2.96 -10.11 11.58
C ASP A 30 3.37 -9.54 10.20
N GLY A 31 2.64 -8.55 9.71
CA GLY A 31 2.95 -7.88 8.46
C GLY A 31 1.87 -6.92 7.97
N LEU A 32 1.99 -6.52 6.71
CA LEU A 32 1.17 -5.48 6.10
C LEU A 32 0.48 -6.00 4.84
N GLU A 33 -0.75 -5.53 4.64
CA GLU A 33 -1.38 -5.47 3.32
C GLU A 33 -1.15 -4.05 2.77
N ILE A 34 -0.28 -3.96 1.76
CA ILE A 34 0.29 -2.67 1.34
C ILE A 34 -0.62 -2.00 0.33
N ALA A 35 -1.01 -0.77 0.61
CA ALA A 35 -1.83 0.05 -0.25
C ALA A 35 -1.01 0.59 -1.42
N CYS A 36 -1.59 0.57 -2.61
CA CYS A 36 -0.99 1.02 -3.87
C CYS A 36 -1.11 2.55 -4.08
N TRP A 37 -0.97 3.34 -3.02
CA TRP A 37 -1.01 4.80 -3.03
C TRP A 37 -0.21 5.39 -1.86
N GLY A 38 -0.12 6.72 -1.78
CA GLY A 38 0.82 7.39 -0.88
C GLY A 38 2.26 7.02 -1.23
N ASP A 39 3.14 7.03 -0.23
CA ASP A 39 4.50 6.50 -0.40
C ASP A 39 4.59 4.99 -0.13
N HIS A 40 3.47 4.32 0.20
CA HIS A 40 3.45 2.92 0.62
C HIS A 40 3.87 1.98 -0.52
N LEU A 41 3.22 2.08 -1.68
CA LEU A 41 3.66 1.38 -2.89
C LEU A 41 3.25 2.13 -4.18
N GLU A 42 4.22 2.73 -4.86
CA GLU A 42 4.09 3.15 -6.25
C GLU A 42 4.13 1.94 -7.21
N VAL A 43 3.00 1.63 -7.85
CA VAL A 43 2.84 0.41 -8.67
C VAL A 43 3.69 0.40 -9.94
N ASN A 44 3.87 1.55 -10.59
CA ASN A 44 4.68 1.64 -11.81
C ASN A 44 6.15 1.32 -11.51
N LYS A 45 6.70 1.92 -10.44
CA LYS A 45 8.05 1.61 -9.96
C LYS A 45 8.17 0.16 -9.53
N ALA A 46 7.17 -0.40 -8.85
CA ALA A 46 7.19 -1.81 -8.46
C ALA A 46 7.21 -2.77 -9.65
N ALA A 47 6.54 -2.41 -10.76
CA ALA A 47 6.51 -3.21 -11.98
C ALA A 47 7.83 -3.16 -12.77
N GLU A 48 8.54 -2.04 -12.71
CA GLU A 48 9.69 -1.76 -13.59
C GLU A 48 11.05 -1.82 -12.89
N ASP A 49 11.10 -1.53 -11.58
CA ASP A 49 12.32 -1.42 -10.79
C ASP A 49 12.35 -2.46 -9.65
N LYS A 50 13.11 -3.53 -9.88
CA LYS A 50 13.34 -4.57 -8.86
C LYS A 50 14.02 -4.01 -7.60
N SER A 51 14.87 -2.99 -7.72
CA SER A 51 15.57 -2.40 -6.58
C SER A 51 14.62 -1.61 -5.68
N TYR A 52 13.57 -1.00 -6.26
CA TYR A 52 12.50 -0.36 -5.50
C TYR A 52 11.74 -1.38 -4.64
N VAL A 53 11.35 -2.52 -5.22
CA VAL A 53 10.68 -3.61 -4.47
C VAL A 53 11.62 -4.17 -3.39
N GLN A 54 12.89 -4.35 -3.71
CA GLN A 54 13.89 -4.84 -2.76
C GLN A 54 14.02 -3.94 -1.53
N LYS A 55 14.07 -2.61 -1.70
CA LYS A 55 14.10 -1.64 -0.59
C LYS A 55 12.84 -1.72 0.29
N LYS A 56 11.66 -1.95 -0.30
CA LYS A 56 10.41 -2.15 0.45
C LYS A 56 10.46 -3.42 1.30
N LEU A 57 10.97 -4.52 0.73
CA LEU A 57 11.16 -5.78 1.43
C LEU A 57 12.19 -5.65 2.57
N GLU A 58 13.28 -4.93 2.36
CA GLU A 58 14.28 -4.63 3.39
C GLU A 58 13.68 -3.82 4.56
N THR A 59 12.84 -2.83 4.25
CA THR A 59 12.14 -2.03 5.26
C THR A 59 11.20 -2.89 6.12
N LEU A 60 10.44 -3.79 5.49
CA LEU A 60 9.58 -4.74 6.20
C LEU A 60 10.41 -5.69 7.08
N ALA A 61 11.47 -6.27 6.53
CA ALA A 61 12.34 -7.23 7.22
C ALA A 61 13.02 -6.60 8.45
N ALA A 62 13.49 -5.35 8.33
CA ALA A 62 14.06 -4.60 9.44
C ALA A 62 13.08 -4.40 10.61
N ASN A 63 11.77 -4.50 10.35
CA ASN A 63 10.71 -4.37 11.33
C ASN A 63 10.03 -5.71 11.68
N ASN A 64 10.62 -6.85 11.30
CA ASN A 64 10.03 -8.19 11.47
C ASN A 64 8.64 -8.36 10.82
N LEU A 65 8.32 -7.55 9.82
CA LEU A 65 7.06 -7.60 9.07
C LEU A 65 7.23 -8.36 7.77
N LYS A 66 6.14 -8.91 7.25
CA LYS A 66 6.04 -9.48 5.89
C LYS A 66 4.91 -8.83 5.11
N CYS A 67 4.80 -9.16 3.83
CA CYS A 67 3.70 -8.75 2.96
C CYS A 67 3.19 -9.97 2.18
N TRP A 68 1.87 -10.16 2.16
CA TRP A 68 1.21 -11.27 1.43
C TRP A 68 0.17 -10.78 0.43
N ALA A 69 -0.26 -9.52 0.55
CA ALA A 69 -1.32 -8.94 -0.26
C ALA A 69 -1.07 -7.45 -0.50
N LEU A 70 -1.58 -6.96 -1.62
CA LEU A 70 -1.60 -5.55 -2.01
C LEU A 70 -3.04 -5.08 -2.15
N GLY A 71 -3.31 -3.83 -1.76
CA GLY A 71 -4.62 -3.20 -1.91
C GLY A 71 -4.58 -2.08 -2.95
N ALA A 72 -5.28 -2.25 -4.06
CA ALA A 72 -5.36 -1.27 -5.17
C ALA A 72 -6.76 -0.67 -5.34
N HIS A 73 -7.48 -0.49 -4.24
CA HIS A 73 -8.90 -0.11 -4.20
C HIS A 73 -9.22 1.15 -5.00
N LEU A 74 -8.44 2.23 -4.85
CA LEU A 74 -8.71 3.51 -5.51
C LEU A 74 -8.69 3.38 -7.04
N ALA A 75 -7.64 2.76 -7.60
CA ALA A 75 -7.55 2.54 -9.04
C ALA A 75 -8.62 1.55 -9.54
N GLY A 76 -8.92 0.50 -8.78
CA GLY A 76 -9.99 -0.44 -9.12
C GLY A 76 -11.36 0.23 -9.18
N GLN A 77 -11.63 1.16 -8.25
CA GLN A 77 -12.86 1.94 -8.21
C GLN A 77 -13.07 2.77 -9.49
N CYS A 78 -12.00 3.35 -10.06
CA CYS A 78 -12.08 4.10 -11.32
C CYS A 78 -12.49 3.26 -12.53
N VAL A 79 -12.46 1.93 -12.44
CA VAL A 79 -12.78 1.02 -13.54
C VAL A 79 -14.10 0.28 -13.32
N GLY A 80 -14.33 -0.18 -12.08
CA GLY A 80 -15.44 -1.08 -11.76
C GLY A 80 -16.77 -0.38 -11.44
N ASP A 81 -16.73 0.89 -11.04
CA ASP A 81 -17.91 1.62 -10.58
C ASP A 81 -18.47 2.57 -11.64
N LEU A 82 -19.76 2.92 -11.47
CA LEU A 82 -20.32 4.05 -12.20
C LEU A 82 -19.61 5.34 -11.77
N TYR A 83 -19.48 6.28 -12.70
CA TYR A 83 -18.87 7.58 -12.41
C TYR A 83 -19.56 8.26 -11.22
N ASP A 84 -18.73 8.69 -10.27
CA ASP A 84 -19.08 9.51 -9.12
C ASP A 84 -18.06 10.66 -9.05
N PRO A 85 -18.45 11.92 -8.83
CA PRO A 85 -17.51 13.05 -8.78
C PRO A 85 -16.39 12.89 -7.74
N ARG A 86 -16.54 12.02 -6.75
CA ARG A 86 -15.47 11.70 -5.78
C ARG A 86 -14.33 10.89 -6.41
N LEU A 87 -14.55 10.20 -7.53
CA LEU A 87 -13.49 9.48 -8.25
C LEU A 87 -12.40 10.44 -8.74
N ASP A 88 -12.77 11.67 -9.09
CA ASP A 88 -11.83 12.71 -9.53
C ASP A 88 -10.84 13.14 -8.44
N THR A 89 -11.06 12.73 -7.17
CA THR A 89 -10.10 12.94 -6.08
C THR A 89 -8.88 12.02 -6.16
N PHE A 90 -8.96 10.91 -6.92
CA PHE A 90 -7.88 9.94 -7.06
C PHE A 90 -7.59 9.50 -8.52
N ALA A 91 -8.46 9.83 -9.48
CA ALA A 91 -8.19 9.61 -10.89
C ALA A 91 -7.05 10.52 -11.41
N PRO A 92 -6.22 10.07 -12.38
CA PRO A 92 -5.28 10.93 -13.09
C PRO A 92 -5.99 12.11 -13.76
N ASP A 93 -5.36 13.29 -13.77
CA ASP A 93 -5.98 14.54 -14.25
C ASP A 93 -6.49 14.45 -15.70
N GLU A 94 -5.78 13.71 -16.54
CA GLU A 94 -6.09 13.51 -17.96
C GLU A 94 -7.36 12.69 -18.22
N VAL A 95 -7.90 11.99 -17.22
CA VAL A 95 -9.08 11.10 -17.36
C VAL A 95 -10.23 11.44 -16.40
N LYS A 96 -10.17 12.59 -15.73
CA LYS A 96 -11.28 13.09 -14.88
C LYS A 96 -12.48 13.54 -15.73
N GLY A 97 -13.69 13.44 -15.18
CA GLY A 97 -14.91 14.04 -15.77
C GLY A 97 -16.14 13.13 -15.85
#